data_AF-A0A4W3JPC3-F1
#
_entry.id   AF-A0A4W3JPC3-F1
#
_cell.length_a   1.000
_cell.length_b   1.000
_cell.length_c   1.000
_cell.angle_alpha   90.00
_cell.angle_beta   90.00
_cell.angle_gamma   90.00
#
_symmetry.space_group_name_H-M   'P 1'
#
loop_
_entity.id
_entity.type
_entity.pdbx_description
1 polymer ?
#
loop_
_entity_poly.entity_id
_entity_poly.type
_entity_poly.pdbx_seq_one_letter_code
_entity_poly.pdbx_strand_id
1 'polypeptide(L)'
;MRIKNSWKRIKMSRCIQLTDISGEISSPNYPLEYPGNSTGIWEISARPGYILKLYLIHVEIKWSERCEREYIKVVTEVKELFNVCGRTSHGVSPEFREYFSSTNSMQVLFQSETSNEDRLTGFLALYSRVDINECDIVAHNCSHFYGNKIGSFHCYCSLGFVIHSSGHTCEGKFSFQAVTI
;
A
#
# COMPACT_ATOMS: atom_id res chain seq x y z
N MET A 1 -7.73 26.21 -43.20
CA MET A 1 -8.28 25.45 -42.05
C MET A 1 -7.13 24.71 -41.38
N ARG A 2 -6.67 25.15 -40.20
CA ARG A 2 -5.67 24.42 -39.41
C ARG A 2 -6.42 23.39 -38.56
N ILE A 3 -6.20 22.11 -38.84
CA ILE A 3 -6.66 21.02 -37.98
C ILE A 3 -5.85 21.12 -36.69
N LYS A 4 -6.44 21.64 -35.60
CA LYS A 4 -5.87 21.51 -34.27
C LYS A 4 -6.11 20.07 -33.80
N ASN A 5 -5.22 19.16 -34.16
CA ASN A 5 -5.16 17.86 -33.49
C ASN A 5 -4.70 18.11 -32.05
N SER A 6 -5.68 18.25 -31.16
CA SER A 6 -5.45 18.29 -29.71
C SER A 6 -5.12 16.87 -29.27
N TRP A 7 -3.82 16.60 -29.09
CA TRP A 7 -3.35 15.38 -28.43
C TRP A 7 -3.83 15.40 -26.97
N LYS A 8 -5.00 14.84 -26.69
CA LYS A 8 -5.55 14.77 -25.33
C LYS A 8 -4.81 13.68 -24.54
N ARG A 9 -4.28 14.05 -23.37
CA ARG A 9 -3.66 13.13 -22.42
C ARG A 9 -4.71 12.17 -21.87
N ILE A 10 -4.43 10.87 -21.91
CA ILE A 10 -5.27 9.85 -21.27
C ILE A 10 -4.99 9.92 -19.77
N LYS A 11 -6.04 10.07 -18.96
CA LYS A 11 -5.94 10.11 -17.50
C LYS A 11 -6.84 9.05 -16.89
N MET A 12 -6.25 8.20 -16.07
CA MET A 12 -6.97 7.28 -15.20
C MET A 12 -6.67 7.66 -13.76
N SER A 13 -7.72 7.85 -12.97
CA SER A 13 -7.62 8.09 -11.52
C SER A 13 -8.59 7.16 -10.81
N ARG A 14 -8.13 6.46 -9.79
CA ARG A 14 -8.95 5.54 -8.99
C ARG A 14 -8.59 5.68 -7.50
N CYS A 15 -9.61 5.89 -6.68
CA CYS A 15 -9.50 5.74 -5.23
C CYS A 15 -9.99 4.33 -4.86
N ILE A 16 -9.13 3.53 -4.24
CA ILE A 16 -9.36 2.12 -3.92
C ILE A 16 -9.36 1.95 -2.40
N GLN A 17 -10.51 1.56 -1.87
CA GLN A 17 -10.64 1.05 -0.51
C GLN A 17 -10.52 -0.48 -0.57
N LEU A 18 -9.38 -1.02 -0.15
CA LEU A 18 -9.13 -2.46 -0.14
C LEU A 18 -9.88 -3.11 1.03
N THR A 19 -10.99 -3.78 0.70
CA THR A 19 -11.82 -4.52 1.66
C THR A 19 -11.42 -6.00 1.75
N ASP A 20 -10.95 -6.57 0.64
CA ASP A 20 -10.44 -7.94 0.54
C ASP A 20 -8.97 -8.04 1.02
N ILE A 21 -8.34 -9.20 0.89
CA ILE A 21 -6.93 -9.42 1.24
C ILE A 21 -5.95 -8.80 0.24
N SER A 22 -6.35 -8.70 -1.03
CA SER A 22 -5.48 -8.26 -2.13
C SER A 22 -6.26 -7.71 -3.32
N GLY A 23 -5.54 -7.06 -4.23
CA GLY A 23 -6.05 -6.61 -5.52
C GLY A 23 -4.93 -6.40 -6.53
N GLU A 24 -5.32 -5.95 -7.73
CA GLU A 24 -4.40 -5.73 -8.84
C GLU A 24 -4.63 -4.38 -9.53
N ILE A 25 -3.56 -3.84 -10.11
CA ILE A 25 -3.57 -2.66 -10.97
C ILE A 25 -2.58 -2.86 -12.12
N SER A 26 -2.86 -2.23 -13.25
CA SER A 26 -2.04 -2.33 -14.44
C SER A 26 -2.05 -1.04 -15.24
N SER A 27 -1.08 -0.87 -16.14
CA SER A 27 -1.13 0.19 -17.15
C SER A 27 -2.39 0.06 -18.02
N PRO A 28 -2.86 1.16 -18.64
CA PRO A 28 -3.95 1.09 -19.61
C PRO A 28 -3.64 0.06 -20.70
N ASN A 29 -4.65 -0.72 -21.09
CA ASN A 29 -4.61 -1.77 -22.11
C ASN A 29 -3.75 -3.01 -21.81
N TYR A 30 -3.03 -3.07 -20.69
CA TYR A 30 -2.28 -4.27 -20.30
C TYR A 30 -3.19 -5.53 -20.41
N PRO A 31 -2.73 -6.63 -21.03
CA PRO A 31 -1.35 -6.95 -21.45
C PRO A 31 -0.91 -6.41 -22.83
N LEU A 32 -1.74 -5.60 -23.49
CA LEU A 32 -1.38 -4.93 -24.75
C LEU A 32 -0.55 -3.66 -24.50
N GLU A 33 -0.09 -3.05 -25.59
CA GLU A 33 0.71 -1.82 -25.57
C GLU A 33 -0.01 -0.66 -24.86
N TYR A 34 0.70 0.01 -23.94
CA TYR A 34 0.14 1.19 -23.27
C TYR A 34 0.12 2.38 -24.25
N PRO A 35 -0.89 3.26 -24.17
CA PRO A 35 -0.94 4.43 -25.02
C PRO A 35 0.09 5.49 -24.60
N GLY A 36 0.64 6.20 -25.57
CA GLY A 36 1.41 7.42 -25.32
C GLY A 36 0.56 8.52 -24.68
N ASN A 37 1.21 9.43 -23.97
CA ASN A 37 0.63 10.54 -23.22
C ASN A 37 -0.45 10.06 -22.23
N SER A 38 -0.11 9.04 -21.44
CA SER A 38 -1.00 8.46 -20.43
C SER A 38 -0.51 8.78 -19.02
N THR A 39 -1.45 9.01 -18.12
CA THR A 39 -1.20 9.15 -16.68
C THR A 39 -2.18 8.28 -15.91
N GLY A 40 -1.66 7.46 -14.99
CA GLY A 40 -2.43 6.64 -14.07
C GLY A 40 -2.16 7.04 -12.62
N ILE A 41 -3.21 7.20 -11.83
CA ILE A 41 -3.14 7.46 -10.39
C ILE A 41 -4.05 6.45 -9.69
N TRP A 42 -3.48 5.70 -8.75
CA TRP A 42 -4.24 4.82 -7.87
C TRP A 42 -3.94 5.17 -6.42
N GLU A 43 -4.95 5.59 -5.69
CA GLU A 43 -4.88 5.86 -4.26
C GLU A 43 -5.43 4.65 -3.53
N ILE A 44 -4.56 3.82 -2.98
CA ILE A 44 -4.92 2.57 -2.33
C ILE A 44 -4.88 2.79 -0.84
N SER A 45 -5.94 2.37 -0.15
CA SER A 45 -6.01 2.42 1.31
C SER A 45 -6.67 1.16 1.86
N ALA A 46 -6.22 0.75 3.04
CA ALA A 46 -6.81 -0.31 3.83
C ALA A 46 -7.44 0.27 5.11
N ARG A 47 -8.20 -0.58 5.82
CA ARG A 47 -8.66 -0.22 7.17
C ARG A 47 -7.47 0.03 8.11
N PRO A 48 -7.62 0.86 9.16
CA PRO A 48 -6.64 0.97 10.23
C PRO A 48 -6.29 -0.40 10.84
N GLY A 49 -5.07 -0.55 11.34
CA GLY A 49 -4.51 -1.85 11.79
C GLY A 49 -3.82 -2.66 10.69
N TYR A 50 -3.75 -2.12 9.47
CA TYR A 50 -3.04 -2.73 8.35
C TYR A 50 -2.10 -1.73 7.69
N ILE A 51 -1.00 -2.24 7.16
CA ILE A 51 -0.19 -1.57 6.13
C ILE A 51 -0.45 -2.22 4.78
N LEU A 52 0.01 -1.58 3.71
CA LEU A 52 -0.10 -2.07 2.34
C LEU A 52 1.25 -2.57 1.86
N LYS A 53 1.23 -3.71 1.17
CA LYS A 53 2.36 -4.32 0.50
C LYS A 53 2.06 -4.38 -0.99
N LEU A 54 2.97 -3.90 -1.82
CA LEU A 54 2.88 -3.94 -3.28
C LEU A 54 4.05 -4.72 -3.89
N TYR A 55 3.76 -5.50 -4.93
CA TYR A 55 4.75 -6.25 -5.70
C TYR A 55 4.49 -6.09 -7.19
N LEU A 56 5.56 -5.86 -7.96
CA LEU A 56 5.50 -5.73 -9.42
C LEU A 56 5.67 -7.10 -10.05
N ILE A 57 4.64 -7.55 -10.77
CA ILE A 57 4.67 -8.81 -11.51
C ILE A 57 5.31 -8.62 -12.88
N HIS A 58 5.08 -7.46 -13.49
CA HIS A 58 5.59 -7.17 -14.81
C HIS A 58 5.93 -5.70 -14.97
N VAL A 59 7.07 -5.41 -15.59
CA VAL A 59 7.49 -4.06 -15.97
C VAL A 59 8.19 -4.10 -17.33
N GLU A 60 7.53 -3.46 -18.29
CA GLU A 60 8.03 -3.13 -19.61
C GLU A 60 7.62 -1.68 -19.90
N ILE A 61 8.42 -0.75 -19.40
CA ILE A 61 8.23 0.70 -19.57
C ILE A 61 9.48 1.26 -20.24
N LYS A 62 9.35 2.30 -21.07
CA LYS A 62 10.48 2.88 -21.79
C LYS A 62 11.58 3.29 -20.81
N TRP A 63 12.81 2.84 -21.08
CA TRP A 63 13.94 3.17 -20.23
C TRP A 63 14.35 4.64 -20.43
N SER A 64 14.66 5.31 -19.33
CA SER A 64 15.38 6.57 -19.31
C SER A 64 16.29 6.61 -18.10
N GLU A 65 17.33 7.45 -18.13
CA GLU A 65 18.15 7.70 -16.95
C GLU A 65 17.24 8.13 -15.78
N ARG A 66 17.40 7.46 -14.62
CA ARG A 66 16.61 7.66 -13.39
C ARG A 66 15.08 7.59 -13.54
N CYS A 67 14.57 7.08 -14.66
CA CYS A 67 13.13 6.98 -14.94
C CYS A 67 12.39 8.31 -14.78
N GLU A 68 13.00 9.41 -15.26
CA GLU A 68 12.42 10.76 -15.17
C GLU A 68 11.34 11.03 -16.22
N ARG A 69 11.32 10.26 -17.32
CA ARG A 69 10.40 10.48 -18.46
C ARG A 69 9.16 9.62 -18.39
N GLU A 70 9.37 8.31 -18.32
CA GLU A 70 8.33 7.30 -18.17
C GLU A 70 8.63 6.44 -16.96
N TYR A 71 7.59 6.11 -16.20
CA TYR A 71 7.78 5.38 -14.95
C TYR A 71 6.51 4.74 -14.42
N ILE A 72 6.73 3.77 -13.55
CA ILE A 72 5.86 3.45 -12.42
C ILE A 72 6.55 3.89 -11.13
N LYS A 73 5.83 4.64 -10.30
CA LYS A 73 6.31 5.20 -9.05
C LYS A 73 5.32 4.90 -7.93
N VAL A 74 5.83 4.59 -6.75
CA VAL A 74 4.99 4.43 -5.55
C VAL A 74 5.44 5.42 -4.50
N VAL A 75 4.47 6.18 -4.01
CA VAL A 75 4.66 7.18 -2.98
C VAL A 75 3.74 6.90 -1.81
N THR A 76 4.23 7.21 -0.62
CA THR A 76 3.46 7.28 0.62
C THR A 76 3.38 8.74 1.03
N GLU A 77 2.62 9.05 2.08
CA GLU A 77 2.53 10.41 2.62
C GLU A 77 3.89 10.98 3.06
N VAL A 78 4.84 10.10 3.43
CA VAL A 78 6.14 10.49 3.99
C VAL A 78 7.30 10.34 3.02
N LYS A 79 7.19 9.47 2.01
CA LYS A 79 8.34 9.12 1.16
C LYS A 79 7.93 8.53 -0.19
N GLU A 80 8.74 8.82 -1.21
CA GLU A 80 8.82 7.98 -2.42
C GLU A 80 9.47 6.64 -2.06
N LEU A 81 8.71 5.55 -2.24
CA LEU A 81 9.22 4.20 -2.00
C LEU A 81 10.09 3.74 -3.17
N PHE A 82 9.67 4.03 -4.41
CA PHE A 82 10.45 3.69 -5.60
C PHE A 82 9.97 4.41 -6.87
N ASN A 83 10.86 4.47 -7.88
CA ASN A 83 10.62 4.92 -9.25
C ASN A 83 11.31 3.95 -10.23
N VAL A 84 10.56 3.26 -11.10
CA VAL A 84 11.11 2.22 -12.00
C VAL A 84 10.60 2.35 -13.43
N CYS A 85 11.45 1.95 -14.36
CA CYS A 85 11.24 1.88 -15.80
C CYS A 85 12.24 0.87 -16.40
N GLY A 86 12.10 0.56 -17.69
CA GLY A 86 12.88 -0.48 -18.38
C GLY A 86 12.13 -1.80 -18.51
N ARG A 87 12.82 -2.80 -19.07
CA ARG A 87 12.33 -4.19 -19.17
C ARG A 87 12.99 -5.04 -18.10
N THR A 88 12.21 -5.96 -17.53
CA THR A 88 12.70 -7.01 -16.60
C THR A 88 13.86 -7.84 -17.19
N SER A 89 14.00 -7.92 -18.52
CA SER A 89 15.03 -8.71 -19.22
C SER A 89 16.39 -8.01 -19.44
N HIS A 90 16.54 -6.72 -19.10
CA HIS A 90 17.77 -5.93 -19.35
C HIS A 90 18.60 -5.62 -18.08
N GLY A 91 18.58 -6.50 -17.07
CA GLY A 91 19.43 -6.33 -15.87
C GLY A 91 18.97 -5.23 -14.90
N VAL A 92 17.90 -4.49 -15.22
CA VAL A 92 17.03 -3.90 -14.20
C VAL A 92 16.10 -5.02 -13.78
N SER A 93 16.60 -5.84 -12.86
CA SER A 93 15.79 -6.86 -12.24
C SER A 93 15.11 -6.21 -11.04
N PRO A 94 13.80 -5.89 -11.10
CA PRO A 94 12.99 -5.81 -9.90
C PRO A 94 12.81 -7.24 -9.38
N GLU A 95 13.90 -7.97 -9.11
CA GLU A 95 13.80 -9.27 -8.47
C GLU A 95 13.24 -9.03 -7.06
N PHE A 96 11.92 -9.20 -6.96
CA PHE A 96 11.15 -9.44 -5.76
C PHE A 96 11.23 -8.38 -4.67
N ARG A 97 11.32 -7.09 -5.04
CA ARG A 97 11.18 -6.03 -4.03
C ARG A 97 9.73 -5.89 -3.64
N GLU A 98 9.45 -6.27 -2.39
CA GLU A 98 8.20 -5.98 -1.70
C GLU A 98 8.26 -4.55 -1.18
N TYR A 99 7.25 -3.75 -1.53
CA TYR A 99 7.19 -2.36 -1.12
C TYR A 99 6.10 -2.19 -0.08
N PHE A 100 6.52 -1.84 1.14
CA PHE A 100 5.62 -1.63 2.27
C PHE A 100 5.34 -0.15 2.46
N SER A 101 4.08 0.20 2.64
CA SER A 101 3.72 1.51 3.16
C SER A 101 4.05 1.60 4.65
N SER A 102 4.27 2.82 5.14
CA SER A 102 4.41 3.11 6.57
C SER A 102 3.06 3.33 7.26
N THR A 103 2.00 3.56 6.49
CA THR A 103 0.63 3.81 6.96
C THR A 103 -0.33 2.84 6.26
N ASN A 104 -1.63 2.97 6.50
CA ASN A 104 -2.66 2.21 5.79
C ASN A 104 -2.97 2.75 4.38
N SER A 105 -2.11 3.62 3.81
CA SER A 105 -2.31 4.28 2.51
C SER A 105 -1.04 4.26 1.65
N MET A 106 -1.20 4.15 0.33
CA MET A 106 -0.15 4.39 -0.65
C MET A 106 -0.75 4.88 -1.97
N GLN A 107 0.04 5.61 -2.76
CA GLN A 107 -0.33 6.06 -4.09
C GLN A 107 0.63 5.48 -5.13
N VAL A 108 0.05 4.92 -6.19
CA VAL A 108 0.77 4.41 -7.35
C VAL A 108 0.56 5.38 -8.50
N LEU A 109 1.65 5.75 -9.17
CA LEU A 109 1.69 6.70 -10.25
C LEU A 109 2.29 6.03 -11.49
N PHE A 110 1.63 6.17 -12.62
CA PHE A 110 2.14 5.76 -13.93
C PHE A 110 2.17 6.96 -14.86
N GLN A 111 3.25 7.11 -15.61
CA GLN A 111 3.37 8.15 -16.64
C GLN A 111 4.08 7.64 -17.88
N SER A 112 3.52 7.96 -19.05
CA SER A 112 4.15 7.78 -20.36
C SER A 112 4.31 9.11 -21.13
N GLU A 113 5.32 9.17 -22.01
CA GLU A 113 5.54 10.28 -22.93
C GLU A 113 4.61 10.17 -24.16
N THR A 114 4.65 11.17 -25.05
CA THR A 114 3.68 11.33 -26.14
C THR A 114 3.56 10.13 -27.08
N SER A 115 4.63 9.37 -27.31
CA SER A 115 4.62 8.20 -28.19
C SER A 115 5.23 6.97 -27.54
N ASN A 116 4.58 5.82 -27.71
CA ASN A 116 5.10 4.50 -27.37
C ASN A 116 5.48 3.77 -28.67
N GLU A 117 6.48 4.29 -29.39
CA GLU A 117 6.96 3.70 -30.65
C GLU A 117 7.55 2.29 -30.45
N ASP A 118 8.04 2.04 -29.24
CA ASP A 118 8.66 0.78 -28.82
C ASP A 118 7.63 -0.32 -28.53
N ARG A 119 6.31 -0.01 -28.60
CA ARG A 119 5.17 -0.93 -28.43
C ARG A 119 5.22 -1.72 -27.13
N LEU A 120 5.61 -1.04 -26.07
CA LEU A 120 5.82 -1.59 -24.74
C LEU A 120 4.48 -1.85 -24.03
N THR A 121 4.39 -2.94 -23.28
CA THR A 121 3.14 -3.44 -22.68
C THR A 121 2.82 -2.82 -21.30
N GLY A 122 3.80 -2.18 -20.67
CA GLY A 122 3.60 -1.39 -19.45
C GLY A 122 3.81 -2.22 -18.19
N PHE A 123 2.85 -2.27 -17.28
CA PHE A 123 3.05 -2.94 -15.99
C PHE A 123 1.82 -3.71 -15.49
N LEU A 124 2.09 -4.70 -14.65
CA LEU A 124 1.13 -5.36 -13.76
C LEU A 124 1.68 -5.35 -12.35
N ALA A 125 0.90 -4.84 -11.41
CA ALA A 125 1.22 -4.83 -9.99
C ALA A 125 0.09 -5.45 -9.18
N LEU A 126 0.48 -6.17 -8.14
CA LEU A 126 -0.42 -6.76 -7.18
C LEU A 126 -0.15 -6.12 -5.82
N TYR A 127 -1.20 -5.93 -5.03
CA TYR A 127 -1.10 -5.33 -3.70
C TYR A 127 -1.96 -6.08 -2.70
N SER A 128 -1.58 -6.04 -1.43
CA SER A 128 -2.25 -6.72 -0.34
C SER A 128 -2.18 -5.91 0.94
N ARG A 129 -3.13 -6.17 1.85
CA ARG A 129 -3.04 -5.66 3.22
C ARG A 129 -2.24 -6.62 4.08
N VAL A 130 -1.40 -6.07 4.94
CA VAL A 130 -0.57 -6.80 5.90
C VAL A 130 -0.95 -6.33 7.28
N ASP A 131 -1.23 -7.29 8.16
CA ASP A 131 -1.53 -7.04 9.57
C ASP A 131 -0.36 -6.35 10.27
N ILE A 132 -0.64 -5.31 11.05
CA ILE A 132 0.37 -4.72 11.92
C ILE A 132 0.41 -5.56 13.18
N ASN A 133 1.58 -6.11 13.52
CA ASN A 133 1.74 -6.73 14.83
C ASN A 133 2.10 -5.66 15.87
N GLU A 134 1.10 -5.12 16.58
CA GLU A 134 1.33 -4.06 17.57
C GLU A 134 2.18 -4.53 18.75
N CYS A 135 2.31 -5.85 18.96
CA CYS A 135 3.17 -6.46 19.97
C CYS A 135 4.66 -6.28 19.65
N ASP A 136 5.02 -6.28 18.36
CA ASP A 136 6.41 -6.15 17.92
C ASP A 136 6.88 -4.69 17.92
N ILE A 137 5.97 -3.76 17.67
CA ILE A 137 6.25 -2.32 17.62
C ILE A 137 5.89 -1.56 18.90
N VAL A 138 5.47 -2.29 19.96
CA VAL A 138 5.08 -1.75 21.27
C VAL A 138 4.02 -0.64 21.16
N ALA A 139 3.13 -0.73 20.16
CA ALA A 139 2.08 0.25 19.91
C ALA A 139 0.75 -0.11 20.61
N HIS A 140 0.78 -1.05 21.55
CA HIS A 140 -0.41 -1.61 22.22
C HIS A 140 -0.73 -0.98 23.58
N ASN A 141 0.24 -0.40 24.29
CA ASN A 141 0.08 0.27 25.60
C ASN A 141 -0.72 -0.54 26.65
N CYS A 142 -0.67 -1.87 26.60
CA CYS A 142 -1.39 -2.74 27.55
C CYS A 142 -0.69 -2.74 28.92
N SER A 143 -1.46 -2.65 30.01
CA SER A 143 -0.88 -2.61 31.36
C SER A 143 -0.35 -3.96 31.84
N HIS A 144 -0.97 -5.05 31.40
CA HIS A 144 -0.57 -6.42 31.72
C HIS A 144 -0.14 -7.15 30.45
N PHE A 145 -0.89 -8.15 30.01
CA PHE A 145 -0.55 -8.97 28.86
C PHE A 145 -1.17 -8.41 27.59
N TYR A 146 -0.61 -8.80 26.45
CA TYR A 146 -1.05 -8.36 25.13
C TYR A 146 -0.96 -9.52 24.15
N GLY A 147 -1.76 -9.45 23.09
CA GLY A 147 -1.71 -10.40 21.99
C GLY A 147 -2.19 -9.77 20.70
N ASN A 148 -1.50 -10.11 19.61
CA ASN A 148 -1.82 -9.64 18.27
C ASN A 148 -3.09 -10.29 17.73
N LYS A 149 -3.85 -9.56 16.93
CA LYS A 149 -5.03 -10.06 16.23
C LYS A 149 -5.05 -9.49 14.81
N ILE A 150 -5.58 -10.23 13.85
CA ILE A 150 -5.69 -9.71 12.48
C ILE A 150 -6.52 -8.41 12.45
N GLY A 151 -5.85 -7.31 12.14
CA GLY A 151 -6.32 -5.93 12.07
C GLY A 151 -6.35 -5.16 13.39
N SER A 152 -5.81 -5.69 14.48
CA SER A 152 -5.84 -5.05 15.81
C SER A 152 -4.98 -5.79 16.84
N PHE A 153 -5.09 -5.44 18.11
CA PHE A 153 -4.54 -6.20 19.21
C PHE A 153 -5.56 -6.29 20.34
N HIS A 154 -5.24 -7.10 21.34
CA HIS A 154 -6.04 -7.19 22.55
C HIS A 154 -5.15 -7.23 23.80
N CYS A 155 -5.56 -6.49 24.83
CA CYS A 155 -4.93 -6.53 26.13
C CYS A 155 -5.64 -7.55 27.04
N TYR A 156 -4.88 -8.34 27.79
CA TYR A 156 -5.41 -9.33 28.72
C TYR A 156 -4.95 -9.03 30.15
N CYS A 157 -5.80 -9.33 31.12
CA CYS A 157 -5.53 -9.07 32.53
C CYS A 157 -5.14 -10.35 33.29
N SER A 158 -4.17 -10.22 34.20
CA SER A 158 -3.86 -11.22 35.21
C SER A 158 -5.08 -11.59 36.06
N LEU A 159 -5.03 -12.79 36.65
CA LEU A 159 -6.07 -13.25 37.57
C LEU A 159 -6.31 -12.23 38.70
N GLY A 160 -7.58 -11.93 38.98
CA GLY A 160 -7.98 -10.93 39.98
C GLY A 160 -8.17 -9.52 39.43
N PHE A 161 -7.90 -9.27 38.14
CA PHE A 161 -8.11 -7.98 37.48
C PHE A 161 -9.17 -8.07 36.38
N VAL A 162 -9.74 -6.93 36.01
CA VAL A 162 -10.67 -6.75 34.89
C VAL A 162 -10.19 -5.66 33.96
N ILE A 163 -10.51 -5.79 32.68
CA ILE A 163 -10.16 -4.77 31.69
C ILE A 163 -11.04 -3.53 31.93
N HIS A 164 -10.40 -2.38 32.07
CA HIS A 164 -11.05 -1.08 32.18
C HIS A 164 -11.70 -0.70 30.84
N SER A 165 -12.61 0.28 30.87
CA SER A 165 -13.30 0.81 29.68
C SER A 165 -12.37 1.33 28.58
N SER A 166 -11.13 1.70 28.92
CA SER A 166 -10.09 2.08 27.95
C SER A 166 -9.68 0.93 27.04
N GLY A 167 -9.86 -0.34 27.44
CA GLY A 167 -9.40 -1.51 26.70
C GLY A 167 -7.91 -1.80 26.82
N HIS A 168 -7.16 -1.01 27.59
CA HIS A 168 -5.71 -1.14 27.74
C HIS A 168 -5.25 -1.43 29.17
N THR A 169 -5.97 -0.88 30.14
CA THR A 169 -5.60 -0.93 31.55
C THR A 169 -6.41 -2.00 32.29
N CYS A 170 -5.75 -2.66 33.22
CA CYS A 170 -6.35 -3.68 34.08
C CYS A 170 -6.54 -3.12 35.49
N GLU A 171 -7.77 -3.20 36.00
CA GLU A 171 -8.13 -2.73 37.34
C GLU A 171 -8.43 -3.93 38.24
N GLY A 172 -7.99 -3.86 39.50
CA GLY A 172 -8.24 -4.93 40.46
C GLY A 172 -9.73 -5.07 40.70
N LYS A 173 -10.24 -6.31 40.73
CA LYS A 173 -11.57 -6.55 41.28
C LYS A 173 -11.53 -6.13 42.75
N PHE A 174 -12.38 -5.19 43.15
CA PHE A 174 -12.50 -4.72 44.53
C PHE A 174 -12.41 -5.91 45.50
N SER A 175 -11.46 -5.85 46.42
CA SER A 175 -11.37 -6.74 47.56
C SER A 175 -12.69 -6.69 48.33
N PHE A 176 -13.20 -7.86 48.73
CA PHE A 176 -14.38 -7.98 49.59
C PHE A 176 -14.33 -6.92 50.70
N GLN A 177 -15.34 -6.04 50.75
CA GLN A 177 -15.56 -5.22 51.94
C GLN A 177 -15.74 -6.19 53.10
N ALA A 178 -14.85 -6.13 54.09
CA ALA A 178 -15.04 -6.80 55.35
C ALA A 178 -16.35 -6.27 55.95
N VAL A 179 -17.40 -7.07 55.89
CA VAL A 179 -18.59 -6.86 56.72
C VAL A 179 -18.16 -7.26 58.12
N THR A 180 -17.80 -6.27 58.93
CA THR A 180 -17.61 -6.46 60.36
C THR A 180 -18.99 -6.75 60.97
N ILE A 181 -19.15 -7.96 61.52
CA ILE A 181 -20.34 -8.39 62.28
C ILE A 181 -20.31 -7.76 63.67
#